data_AF-G9KJS4-F1
#
_entry.id   AF-G9KJS4-F1
#
_cell.length_a   1.000
_cell.length_b   1.000
_cell.length_c   1.000
_cell.angle_alpha   90.00
_cell.angle_beta   90.00
_cell.angle_gamma   90.00
#
_symmetry.space_group_name_H-M   'P 1'
#
loop_
_entity.id
_entity.type
_entity.pdbx_description
1 polymer ?
#
loop_
_entity_poly.entity_id
_entity_poly.type
_entity_poly.pdbx_seq_one_letter_code
_entity_poly.pdbx_strand_id
1 'polypeptide(L)'
;GQERFGNMTRVYYKEAVGAFVVFDISRGSTFEAVLKWKSDLDSKVHLPNGSPIPAVLLANKCDQKKDGGQNPPQMDQFCKEHGFTG
;
A
#
# COMPACT_ATOMS: atom_id res chain seq x y z
N GLY A 1 7.97 5.42 4.29
CA GLY A 1 8.81 5.89 5.42
C GLY A 1 10.05 5.05 5.60
N GLN A 2 10.97 5.51 6.44
CA GLN A 2 12.17 4.73 6.79
C GLN A 2 11.85 3.56 7.74
N GLU A 3 10.75 3.66 8.49
CA GLU A 3 10.32 2.67 9.49
C GLU A 3 10.24 1.21 8.98
N ARG A 4 9.98 0.97 7.68
CA ARG A 4 9.99 -0.41 7.12
C ARG A 4 11.33 -1.12 7.20
N PHE A 5 12.42 -0.36 7.30
CA PHE A 5 13.77 -0.92 7.37
C PHE A 5 14.18 -1.21 8.82
N GLY A 6 13.38 -0.75 9.79
CA GLY A 6 13.55 -1.08 11.21
C GLY A 6 12.60 -2.19 11.67
N ASN A 7 12.78 -2.63 12.91
CA ASN A 7 11.98 -3.70 13.50
C ASN A 7 10.66 -3.21 14.15
N MET A 8 10.34 -1.92 14.04
CA MET A 8 9.23 -1.28 14.76
C MET A 8 7.87 -1.45 14.07
N THR A 9 7.81 -1.85 12.79
CA THR A 9 6.52 -1.89 12.07
C THR A 9 5.51 -2.85 12.69
N ARG A 10 5.98 -3.94 13.32
CA ARG A 10 5.11 -4.86 14.06
C ARG A 10 4.37 -4.17 15.21
N VAL A 11 5.01 -3.23 15.89
CA VAL A 11 4.40 -2.47 16.99
C VAL A 11 3.35 -1.50 16.43
N TYR A 12 3.65 -0.84 15.32
CA TYR A 12 2.75 0.13 14.70
C TYR A 12 1.51 -0.50 14.05
N TYR A 13 1.59 -1.73 13.58
CA TYR A 13 0.44 -2.41 12.97
C TYR A 13 -0.45 -3.14 13.97
N LYS A 14 -0.03 -3.24 15.24
CA LYS A 14 -0.75 -4.02 16.24
C LYS A 14 -2.21 -3.55 16.33
N GLU A 15 -3.14 -4.50 16.18
CA GLU A 15 -4.59 -4.27 16.23
C GLU A 15 -5.14 -3.31 15.18
N ALA A 16 -4.36 -2.99 14.13
CA ALA A 16 -4.89 -2.27 12.99
C ALA A 16 -6.02 -3.07 12.32
N VAL A 17 -7.10 -2.38 11.93
CA VAL A 17 -8.26 -2.97 11.25
C VAL A 17 -8.39 -2.52 9.79
N GLY A 18 -7.49 -1.65 9.34
CA GLY A 18 -7.37 -1.19 7.96
C GLY A 18 -6.11 -0.36 7.75
N ALA A 19 -5.74 -0.13 6.49
CA ALA A 19 -4.56 0.66 6.15
C ALA A 19 -4.76 1.49 4.87
N PHE A 20 -4.06 2.61 4.81
CA PHE A 20 -3.77 3.30 3.55
C PHE A 20 -2.32 3.04 3.15
N VAL A 21 -2.12 2.54 1.93
CA VAL A 21 -0.78 2.48 1.34
C VAL A 21 -0.69 3.58 0.31
N VAL A 22 0.27 4.47 0.48
CA VAL A 22 0.33 5.72 -0.27
C VAL A 22 1.61 5.77 -1.10
N PHE A 23 1.49 6.16 -2.36
CA PHE A 23 2.62 6.50 -3.21
C PHE A 23 2.44 7.89 -3.82
N ASP A 24 3.52 8.41 -4.40
CA ASP A 24 3.59 9.72 -5.04
C ASP A 24 3.47 9.54 -6.57
N ILE A 25 2.43 10.11 -7.18
CA ILE A 25 2.13 9.92 -8.61
C ILE A 25 3.18 10.54 -9.55
N SER A 26 4.01 11.45 -9.05
CA SER A 26 5.10 12.04 -9.82
C SER A 26 6.41 11.25 -9.72
N ARG A 27 6.43 10.14 -8.95
CA ARG A 27 7.65 9.36 -8.66
C ARG A 27 7.41 7.85 -8.72
N GLY A 28 7.71 7.23 -9.87
CA GLY A 28 7.53 5.78 -10.10
C GLY A 28 8.17 4.87 -9.04
N SER A 29 9.34 5.21 -8.52
CA SER A 29 10.01 4.42 -7.46
C SER A 29 9.19 4.28 -6.16
N THR A 30 8.27 5.21 -5.89
CA THR A 30 7.37 5.11 -4.74
C THR A 30 6.23 4.13 -4.97
N PHE A 31 5.83 3.92 -6.23
CA PHE A 31 4.86 2.91 -6.63
C PHE A 31 5.47 1.50 -6.50
N GLU A 32 6.69 1.30 -6.96
CA GLU A 32 7.42 0.02 -6.77
C GLU A 32 7.57 -0.36 -5.28
N ALA A 33 7.61 0.65 -4.40
CA ALA A 33 7.69 0.44 -2.96
C ALA A 33 6.36 -0.02 -2.33
N VAL A 34 5.21 0.14 -3.00
CA VAL A 34 3.87 -0.23 -2.50
C VAL A 34 3.80 -1.70 -2.14
N LEU A 35 4.30 -2.59 -3.01
CA LEU A 35 4.26 -4.04 -2.75
C LEU A 35 5.10 -4.44 -1.54
N LYS A 36 6.23 -3.75 -1.32
CA LYS A 36 7.04 -3.96 -0.12
C LYS A 36 6.28 -3.60 1.15
N TRP A 37 5.50 -2.51 1.11
CA TRP A 37 4.62 -2.13 2.23
C TRP A 37 3.44 -3.08 2.41
N LYS A 38 2.80 -3.49 1.31
CA LYS A 38 1.67 -4.42 1.36
C LYS A 38 2.08 -5.77 1.95
N SER A 39 3.20 -6.32 1.50
CA SER A 39 3.76 -7.58 2.05
C SER A 39 4.15 -7.44 3.53
N ASP A 40 4.75 -6.32 3.93
CA ASP A 40 5.08 -6.06 5.33
C ASP A 40 3.82 -6.01 6.22
N LEU A 41 2.76 -5.36 5.73
CA LEU A 41 1.47 -5.27 6.42
C LEU A 41 0.83 -6.66 6.56
N ASP A 42 0.65 -7.36 5.44
CA ASP A 42 -0.02 -8.67 5.40
C ASP A 42 0.72 -9.72 6.24
N SER A 43 2.04 -9.63 6.35
CA SER A 43 2.82 -10.58 7.17
C SER A 43 2.71 -10.35 8.68
N LYS A 44 2.23 -9.18 9.11
CA LYS A 44 2.34 -8.73 10.52
C LYS A 44 1.00 -8.43 11.18
N VAL A 45 -0.08 -8.21 10.43
CA VAL A 45 -1.41 -7.94 10.98
C VAL A 45 -2.51 -8.62 10.18
N HIS A 46 -3.46 -9.21 10.91
CA HIS A 46 -4.64 -9.88 10.38
C HIS A 46 -5.85 -9.49 11.23
N LEU A 47 -7.03 -9.54 10.62
CA LEU A 47 -8.30 -9.45 11.34
C LEU A 47 -8.49 -10.67 12.26
N PRO A 48 -9.44 -10.61 13.23
CA PRO A 48 -9.68 -11.74 14.15
C PRO A 48 -10.07 -13.06 13.46
N ASN A 49 -10.63 -12.98 12.26
CA ASN A 49 -10.96 -14.13 11.42
C ASN A 49 -9.76 -14.70 10.63
N GLY A 50 -8.56 -14.14 10.81
CA GLY A 50 -7.34 -14.54 10.13
C GLY A 50 -7.15 -13.97 8.72
N SER A 51 -8.09 -13.19 8.17
CA SER A 51 -7.90 -12.56 6.86
C SER A 51 -6.98 -11.33 6.96
N PRO A 52 -6.29 -10.93 5.88
CA PRO A 52 -5.60 -9.65 5.82
C PRO A 52 -6.56 -8.49 6.13
N ILE A 53 -6.03 -7.40 6.68
CA ILE A 53 -6.83 -6.18 6.89
C ILE A 53 -7.11 -5.51 5.54
N PRO A 54 -8.27 -4.85 5.36
CA PRO A 54 -8.53 -4.07 4.16
C PRO A 54 -7.50 -2.95 4.00
N ALA A 55 -6.89 -2.87 2.82
CA ALA A 55 -5.91 -1.85 2.49
C ALA A 55 -6.36 -1.07 1.26
N VAL A 56 -6.34 0.26 1.32
CA VAL A 56 -6.68 1.14 0.19
C VAL A 56 -5.40 1.75 -0.36
N LEU A 57 -5.22 1.66 -1.68
CA LEU A 57 -4.09 2.26 -2.38
C LEU A 57 -4.40 3.73 -2.73
N LEU A 58 -3.54 4.65 -2.31
CA LEU A 58 -3.70 6.08 -2.60
C LEU A 58 -2.57 6.60 -3.49
N ALA A 59 -2.96 7.08 -4.68
CA ALA A 59 -2.09 7.82 -5.59
C ALA A 59 -2.08 9.31 -5.20
N ASN A 60 -1.13 9.70 -4.36
CA ASN A 60 -1.06 11.04 -3.80
C ASN A 60 -0.35 12.04 -4.75
N LYS A 61 -0.52 13.34 -4.49
CA LYS A 61 0.03 14.46 -5.26
C LYS A 61 -0.48 14.54 -6.71
N CYS A 62 -1.76 14.24 -6.89
CA CYS A 62 -2.44 14.28 -8.20
C CYS A 62 -2.50 15.68 -8.82
N ASP A 63 -2.19 16.73 -8.06
CA ASP A 63 -1.96 18.10 -8.53
C ASP A 63 -0.69 18.25 -9.38
N GLN A 64 0.27 17.33 -9.23
CA GLN A 64 1.54 17.35 -9.96
C GLN A 64 1.43 16.62 -11.31
N LYS A 65 2.39 16.87 -12.21
CA LYS A 65 2.48 16.10 -13.46
C LYS A 65 2.70 14.63 -13.13
N LYS A 66 1.83 13.78 -13.66
CA LYS A 66 1.96 12.32 -13.55
C LYS A 66 3.20 11.87 -14.30
N ASP A 67 3.99 11.01 -13.65
CA ASP A 67 4.95 10.20 -14.39
C ASP A 67 4.12 9.21 -15.22
N GLY A 68 4.30 9.19 -16.54
CA GLY A 68 3.32 8.71 -17.54
C GLY A 68 2.95 7.22 -17.50
N GLY A 69 3.28 6.50 -16.44
CA GLY A 69 3.13 5.04 -16.31
C GLY A 69 1.86 4.53 -15.62
N GLN A 70 0.93 5.39 -15.21
CA GLN A 70 -0.26 4.96 -14.45
C GLN A 70 -1.57 5.26 -15.17
N ASN A 71 -2.20 4.22 -15.71
CA ASN A 71 -3.55 4.29 -16.27
C ASN A 71 -4.58 3.63 -15.33
N PRO A 72 -5.83 4.14 -15.25
CA PRO A 72 -6.82 3.61 -14.31
C PRO A 72 -7.10 2.10 -14.45
N PRO A 73 -7.27 1.52 -15.66
CA PRO A 73 -7.54 0.09 -15.80
C PRO A 73 -6.40 -0.80 -15.28
N GLN A 74 -5.14 -0.42 -15.46
CA GLN A 74 -4.00 -1.15 -14.90
C GLN A 74 -3.96 -1.04 -13.38
N MET A 75 -4.35 0.12 -12.83
CA MET A 75 -4.41 0.31 -11.38
C MET A 75 -5.50 -0.56 -10.74
N ASP A 76 -6.67 -0.66 -11.36
CA ASP A 76 -7.74 -1.55 -10.89
C ASP A 76 -7.31 -3.01 -10.90
N GLN A 77 -6.62 -3.43 -11.96
CA GLN A 77 -6.07 -4.78 -12.05
C GLN A 77 -4.99 -5.03 -10.99
N PHE A 78 -4.09 -4.08 -10.80
CA PHE A 78 -3.05 -4.13 -9.75
C PHE A 78 -3.66 -4.25 -8.35
N CYS A 79 -4.71 -3.46 -8.06
CA CYS A 79 -5.40 -3.53 -6.77
C CYS A 79 -6.00 -4.91 -6.52
N LYS A 80 -6.68 -5.48 -7.52
CA LYS A 80 -7.27 -6.83 -7.42
C LYS A 80 -6.21 -7.91 -7.21
N GLU A 81 -5.12 -7.85 -7.97
CA GLU A 81 -4.04 -8.85 -7.91
C GLU A 81 -3.30 -8.85 -6.57
N HIS A 82 -3.14 -7.68 -5.94
CA HIS A 82 -2.37 -7.53 -4.71
C HIS A 82 -3.23 -7.32 -3.45
N GLY A 83 -4.54 -7.55 -3.54
CA GLY A 83 -5.45 -7.53 -2.40
C GLY A 83 -5.62 -6.14 -1.77
N PHE A 84 -5.68 -5.11 -2.60
CA PHE A 84 -6.19 -3.79 -2.20
C PHE A 84 -7.72 -3.76 -2.35
N THR A 85 -8.38 -3.03 -1.47
CA THR A 85 -9.83 -2.81 -1.45
C THR A 85 -10.13 -1.43 -2.03
N GLY A 86 -11.13 -1.34 -2.91
CA GLY A 86 -11.54 -0.11 -3.58
C GLY A 86 -11.89 -0.36 -5.04
#